data_AF-A0A382Z442-F1
#
_entry.id   AF-A0A382Z442-F1
#
_cell.length_a   1.000
_cell.length_b   1.000
_cell.length_c   1.000
_cell.angle_alpha   90.00
_cell.angle_beta   90.00
_cell.angle_gamma   90.00
#
_symmetry.space_group_name_H-M   'P 1'
#
loop_
_entity.id
_entity.type
_entity.pdbx_description
1 polymer ?
#
loop_
_entity_poly.entity_id
_entity_poly.type
_entity_poly.pdbx_seq_one_letter_code
_entity_poly.pdbx_strand_id
1 'polypeptide(L)'
;MLRKSVVVLSIILWGLTAQIDPAAAEQPAASESQASAASIEISVADTLSGIAARIRLDESVSIQQVMLAIQATNPDAFIGGNINRMRSDVVLQAPSLQEIKSIDAELAFYEVARQNREVSSIQLDRRIAELENQLALRLDEANRIRLEREGMDSRLMVLETEIGAAQEVLRLRDQQLAQLQGSVAEIARLAEQEAVLAAA
;
A
#
# COMPACT_ATOMS: atom_id res chain seq x y z
N MET A 1 63.53 -0.35 55.19
CA MET A 1 63.35 -1.71 55.76
C MET A 1 63.82 -2.74 54.73
N LEU A 2 64.37 -3.85 55.21
CA LEU A 2 65.32 -4.75 54.54
C LEU A 2 64.72 -5.66 53.45
N ARG A 3 65.58 -5.99 52.48
CA ARG A 3 65.50 -7.11 51.51
C ARG A 3 65.23 -8.46 52.20
N LYS A 4 64.66 -9.42 51.44
CA LYS A 4 64.85 -10.90 51.45
C LYS A 4 63.57 -11.55 50.91
N SER A 5 63.52 -12.67 50.18
CA SER A 5 64.52 -13.53 49.56
C SER A 5 63.75 -14.53 48.69
N VAL A 6 64.40 -14.93 47.60
CA VAL A 6 64.10 -16.14 46.82
C VAL A 6 63.98 -17.36 47.74
N VAL A 7 62.98 -18.22 47.49
CA VAL A 7 63.06 -19.65 47.85
C VAL A 7 62.66 -20.46 46.63
N VAL A 8 63.68 -20.91 45.92
CA VAL A 8 63.67 -22.14 45.12
C VAL A 8 63.68 -23.30 46.12
N LEU A 9 62.77 -24.26 45.99
CA LEU A 9 62.95 -25.57 46.62
C LEU A 9 62.52 -26.66 45.65
N SER A 10 63.53 -27.26 45.05
CA SER A 10 63.46 -28.48 44.26
C SER A 10 63.33 -29.72 45.14
N ILE A 11 62.95 -30.83 44.50
CA ILE A 11 63.12 -32.24 44.91
C ILE A 11 62.02 -32.66 45.92
N ILE A 12 61.20 -33.67 45.63
CA ILE A 12 61.54 -35.09 45.75
C ILE A 12 60.85 -35.93 44.65
N LEU A 13 61.69 -36.63 43.88
CA LEU A 13 61.38 -37.78 43.03
C LEU A 13 61.61 -39.04 43.85
N TRP A 14 60.54 -39.74 44.27
CA TRP A 14 60.60 -41.12 44.75
C TRP A 14 59.61 -41.96 43.93
N GLY A 15 60.10 -43.01 43.29
CA GLY A 15 59.27 -43.99 42.58
C GLY A 15 58.70 -45.05 43.53
N LEU A 16 57.68 -45.77 43.08
CA LEU A 16 57.63 -47.24 43.05
C LEU A 16 56.34 -47.68 42.36
N THR A 17 56.43 -48.84 41.74
CA THR A 17 55.53 -49.47 40.77
C THR A 17 54.23 -50.07 41.32
N ALA A 18 53.29 -50.25 40.39
CA ALA A 18 52.18 -51.22 40.36
C ALA A 18 50.87 -50.81 41.03
N GLN A 19 49.81 -50.66 40.23
CA GLN A 19 48.84 -51.74 40.00
C GLN A 19 47.88 -51.33 38.88
N ILE A 20 47.90 -52.03 37.75
CA ILE A 20 46.80 -52.00 36.78
C ILE A 20 45.92 -53.19 37.16
N ASP A 21 44.69 -52.91 37.58
CA ASP A 21 43.57 -53.81 37.35
C ASP A 21 42.49 -53.05 36.57
N PRO A 22 41.97 -53.64 35.47
CA PRO A 22 41.02 -53.01 34.58
C PRO A 22 39.58 -53.41 34.93
N ALA A 23 38.63 -52.48 34.95
CA ALA A 23 37.24 -52.67 34.49
C ALA A 23 36.33 -51.52 34.94
N ALA A 24 35.50 -51.10 33.98
CA ALA A 24 34.17 -50.52 34.15
C ALA A 24 34.08 -49.11 34.75
N ALA A 25 34.03 -48.10 33.89
CA ALA A 25 32.75 -47.64 33.32
C ALA A 25 32.97 -46.27 32.66
N GLU A 26 32.73 -46.24 31.36
CA GLU A 26 32.58 -45.03 30.57
C GLU A 26 31.45 -44.16 31.15
N GLN A 27 31.70 -42.86 31.22
CA GLN A 27 30.71 -41.93 30.68
C GLN A 27 31.43 -40.73 30.07
N PRO A 28 31.32 -40.52 28.75
CA PRO A 28 31.94 -39.39 28.11
C PRO A 28 31.31 -38.12 28.66
N ALA A 29 32.16 -37.17 29.07
CA ALA A 29 31.75 -35.79 29.23
C ALA A 29 31.03 -35.38 27.95
N ALA A 30 29.71 -35.23 28.06
CA ALA A 30 28.91 -34.63 27.03
C ALA A 30 29.50 -33.25 26.80
N SER A 31 30.21 -33.11 25.68
CA SER A 31 30.27 -31.85 24.98
C SER A 31 28.83 -31.40 24.84
N GLU A 32 28.43 -30.41 25.64
CA GLU A 32 27.39 -29.47 25.25
C GLU A 32 27.90 -28.79 23.96
N SER A 33 27.79 -29.52 22.86
CA SER A 33 27.83 -28.96 21.53
C SER A 33 26.71 -27.94 21.53
N GLN A 34 27.11 -26.67 21.69
CA GLN A 34 26.46 -25.52 21.10
C GLN A 34 25.73 -26.00 19.85
N ALA A 35 24.41 -26.14 19.96
CA ALA A 35 23.56 -26.24 18.79
C ALA A 35 23.80 -24.90 18.08
N SER A 36 24.70 -24.95 17.10
CA SER A 36 25.11 -23.82 16.29
C SER A 36 23.88 -23.02 15.95
N ALA A 37 23.84 -21.76 16.39
CA ALA A 37 22.83 -20.80 16.00
C ALA A 37 22.79 -20.81 14.47
N ALA A 38 21.83 -21.54 13.92
CA ALA A 38 21.72 -21.73 12.49
C ALA A 38 21.33 -20.37 11.94
N SER A 39 22.30 -19.72 11.29
CA SER A 39 22.06 -18.46 10.61
C SER A 39 21.19 -18.74 9.39
N ILE A 40 20.07 -18.05 9.29
CA ILE A 40 19.09 -18.21 8.22
C ILE A 40 19.29 -17.07 7.24
N GLU A 41 19.66 -17.43 6.02
CA GLU A 41 19.63 -16.50 4.90
C GLU A 41 18.18 -16.21 4.53
N ILE A 42 17.87 -14.92 4.43
CA ILE A 42 16.55 -14.42 4.07
C ILE A 42 16.59 -13.72 2.72
N SER A 43 15.55 -13.94 1.94
CA SER A 43 15.29 -13.21 0.70
C SER A 43 14.29 -12.07 0.95
N VAL A 44 14.30 -11.07 0.06
CA VAL A 44 13.35 -9.93 0.08
C VAL A 44 11.89 -10.40 -0.01
N ALA A 45 11.65 -11.58 -0.60
CA ALA A 45 10.31 -12.15 -0.73
C ALA A 45 9.89 -13.04 0.46
N ASP A 46 10.79 -13.32 1.40
CA ASP A 46 10.46 -14.18 2.54
C ASP A 46 9.64 -13.43 3.58
N THR A 47 8.64 -14.13 4.14
CA THR A 47 7.85 -13.65 5.28
C THR A 47 8.27 -14.38 6.54
N LEU A 48 8.12 -13.73 7.70
CA LEU A 48 8.41 -14.39 8.98
C LEU A 48 7.59 -15.68 9.17
N SER A 49 6.34 -15.71 8.72
CA SER A 49 5.50 -16.92 8.77
C SER A 49 6.03 -18.04 7.89
N GLY A 50 6.54 -17.72 6.69
CA GLY A 50 7.17 -18.68 5.79
C GLY A 50 8.48 -19.23 6.36
N ILE A 51 9.28 -18.37 7.00
CA ILE A 51 10.52 -18.78 7.68
C ILE A 51 10.20 -19.63 8.90
N ALA A 52 9.26 -19.22 9.73
CA ALA A 52 8.80 -19.95 10.91
C ALA A 52 8.28 -21.34 10.54
N ALA A 53 7.55 -21.48 9.43
CA ALA A 53 7.09 -22.77 8.92
C ALA A 53 8.25 -23.70 8.52
N ARG A 54 9.38 -23.16 8.03
CA ARG A 54 10.59 -23.93 7.69
C ARG A 54 11.40 -24.33 8.93
N ILE A 55 11.43 -23.47 9.96
CA ILE A 55 12.13 -23.76 11.23
C ILE A 55 11.33 -24.75 12.09
N ARG A 56 10.00 -24.76 11.97
CA ARG A 56 9.12 -25.63 12.74
C ARG A 56 9.38 -27.10 12.40
N LEU A 57 10.31 -27.71 13.15
CA LEU A 57 10.72 -29.10 13.05
C LEU A 57 9.84 -30.04 13.89
N ASP A 58 9.16 -29.50 14.91
CA ASP A 58 8.33 -30.23 15.87
C ASP A 58 6.88 -29.74 15.75
N GLU A 59 5.92 -30.66 15.62
CA GLU A 59 4.50 -30.32 15.54
C GLU A 59 3.89 -29.90 16.88
N SER A 60 4.58 -30.14 18.00
CA SER A 60 4.14 -29.73 19.34
C SER A 60 4.19 -28.21 19.56
N VAL A 61 4.84 -27.46 18.67
CA VAL A 61 4.90 -26.00 18.71
C VAL A 61 4.12 -25.38 17.55
N SER A 62 3.44 -24.28 17.84
CA SER A 62 2.69 -23.51 16.84
C SER A 62 3.61 -22.62 16.01
N ILE A 63 3.18 -22.28 14.80
CA ILE A 63 3.90 -21.33 13.94
C ILE A 63 4.02 -19.97 14.63
N GLN A 64 2.99 -19.55 15.36
CA GLN A 64 2.96 -18.29 16.10
C GLN A 64 4.02 -18.23 17.20
N GLN A 65 4.20 -19.32 17.96
CA GLN A 65 5.30 -19.41 18.94
C GLN A 65 6.66 -19.28 18.26
N VAL A 66 6.87 -19.97 17.13
CA VAL A 66 8.13 -19.88 16.38
C VAL A 66 8.34 -18.45 15.87
N MET A 67 7.31 -17.78 15.33
CA MET A 67 7.40 -16.40 14.87
C MET A 67 7.84 -15.43 15.98
N LEU A 68 7.25 -15.55 17.17
CA LEU A 68 7.64 -14.71 18.31
C LEU A 68 9.01 -15.07 18.87
N ALA A 69 9.40 -16.34 18.85
CA ALA A 69 10.74 -16.76 19.23
C ALA A 69 11.79 -16.15 18.29
N ILE A 70 11.58 -16.22 16.97
CA ILE A 70 12.47 -15.57 15.99
C ILE A 70 12.51 -14.06 16.24
N GLN A 71 11.37 -13.43 16.53
CA GLN A 71 11.32 -12.01 16.86
C GLN A 71 12.13 -11.66 18.11
N ALA A 72 11.99 -12.45 19.17
CA ALA A 72 12.69 -12.25 20.44
C ALA A 72 14.22 -12.45 20.28
N THR A 73 14.65 -13.41 19.47
CA THR A 73 16.07 -13.64 19.16
C THR A 73 16.65 -12.56 18.24
N ASN A 74 15.81 -11.90 17.43
CA ASN A 74 16.24 -10.95 16.39
C ASN A 74 15.50 -9.60 16.47
N PRO A 75 15.58 -8.84 17.58
CA PRO A 75 14.82 -7.59 17.73
C PRO A 75 15.17 -6.53 16.67
N ASP A 76 16.44 -6.46 16.26
CA ASP A 76 16.94 -5.48 15.27
C ASP A 76 16.51 -5.79 13.83
N ALA A 77 15.95 -6.98 13.59
CA ALA A 77 15.43 -7.38 12.30
C ALA A 77 14.02 -6.84 12.02
N PHE A 78 13.29 -6.38 13.05
CA PHE A 78 11.88 -5.98 12.90
C PHE A 78 11.70 -4.48 13.15
N ILE A 79 11.34 -3.76 12.08
CA ILE A 79 11.16 -2.31 12.14
C ILE A 79 9.94 -1.98 13.00
N GLY A 80 10.19 -1.29 14.11
CA GLY A 80 9.15 -0.95 15.08
C GLY A 80 8.61 -2.17 15.83
N GLY A 81 9.36 -3.27 15.89
CA GLY A 81 9.00 -4.45 16.68
C GLY A 81 7.76 -5.19 16.19
N ASN A 82 7.40 -5.06 14.91
CA ASN A 82 6.26 -5.77 14.32
C ASN A 82 6.75 -6.92 13.42
N ILE A 83 6.22 -8.13 13.65
CA ILE A 83 6.54 -9.37 12.91
C ILE A 83 6.41 -9.25 11.39
N ASN A 84 5.57 -8.34 10.90
CA ASN A 84 5.32 -8.13 9.47
C ASN A 84 6.28 -7.11 8.84
N ARG A 85 7.15 -6.48 9.63
CA ARG A 85 8.08 -5.43 9.19
C ARG A 85 9.52 -5.91 9.32
N MET A 86 9.78 -7.11 8.83
CA MET A 86 11.10 -7.71 8.81
C MET A 86 11.98 -7.01 7.76
N ARG A 87 13.22 -6.72 8.14
CA ARG A 87 14.27 -6.23 7.24
C ARG A 87 14.79 -7.37 6.37
N SER A 88 15.09 -7.06 5.11
CA SER A 88 15.61 -8.05 4.15
C SER A 88 17.14 -8.06 4.05
N ASP A 89 17.82 -7.14 4.74
CA ASP A 89 19.27 -6.95 4.68
C ASP A 89 20.00 -7.47 5.93
N VAL A 90 19.31 -8.22 6.77
CA VAL A 90 19.85 -8.81 8.00
C VAL A 90 19.93 -10.33 7.86
N VAL A 91 20.70 -10.97 8.73
CA VAL A 91 20.72 -12.43 8.87
C VAL A 91 19.98 -12.77 10.15
N LEU A 92 19.03 -13.72 10.08
CA LEU A 92 18.27 -14.14 11.25
C LEU A 92 18.97 -15.28 11.96
N GLN A 93 18.99 -15.24 13.28
CA GLN A 93 19.38 -16.35 14.12
C GLN A 93 18.17 -17.23 14.41
N ALA A 94 18.31 -18.54 14.20
CA ALA A 94 17.28 -19.51 14.54
C ALA A 94 17.16 -19.66 16.07
N PRO A 95 15.94 -19.55 16.64
CA PRO A 95 15.72 -19.84 18.06
C PRO A 95 15.85 -21.33 18.35
N SER A 96 16.25 -21.67 19.56
CA SER A 96 16.27 -23.04 20.07
C SER A 96 14.85 -23.56 20.34
N LEU A 97 14.68 -24.88 20.34
CA LEU A 97 13.41 -25.52 20.68
C LEU A 97 12.94 -25.17 22.11
N GLN A 98 13.87 -24.97 23.04
CA GLN A 98 13.55 -24.58 24.41
C GLN A 98 12.98 -23.16 24.48
N GLU A 99 13.57 -22.21 23.75
CA GLU A 99 13.06 -20.83 23.67
C GLU A 99 11.66 -20.82 23.06
N ILE A 100 11.43 -21.57 21.98
CA ILE A 100 10.10 -21.69 21.37
C ILE A 100 9.08 -22.27 22.35
N LYS A 101 9.43 -23.35 23.06
CA LYS A 101 8.54 -24.01 24.04
C LYS A 101 8.31 -23.18 25.30
N SER A 102 9.19 -22.23 25.60
CA SER A 102 9.01 -21.30 26.73
C SER A 102 7.92 -20.24 26.48
N ILE A 103 7.56 -20.00 25.21
CA ILE A 103 6.49 -19.09 24.83
C ILE A 103 5.17 -19.82 24.92
N ASP A 104 4.21 -19.27 25.65
CA ASP A 104 2.85 -19.81 25.70
C ASP A 104 2.14 -19.72 24.35
N ALA A 105 1.46 -20.80 23.94
CA ALA A 105 0.84 -20.89 22.62
C ALA A 105 -0.36 -19.95 22.46
N GLU A 106 -1.15 -19.77 23.51
CA GLU A 106 -2.33 -18.90 23.50
C GLU A 106 -1.91 -17.43 23.47
N LEU A 107 -0.93 -17.06 24.30
CA LEU A 107 -0.33 -15.73 24.27
C LEU A 107 0.27 -15.42 22.89
N ALA A 108 0.97 -16.39 22.29
CA ALA A 108 1.56 -16.21 20.97
C ALA A 108 0.50 -15.93 19.89
N PHE A 109 -0.62 -16.65 19.93
CA PHE A 109 -1.73 -16.40 19.04
C PHE A 109 -2.29 -14.98 19.17
N TYR A 110 -2.56 -14.53 20.39
CA TYR A 110 -3.09 -13.19 20.63
C TYR A 110 -2.12 -12.10 20.18
N GLU A 111 -0.83 -12.27 20.47
CA GLU A 111 0.18 -11.27 20.15
C GLU A 111 0.42 -11.15 18.64
N VAL A 112 0.51 -12.28 17.93
CA VAL A 112 0.56 -12.28 16.46
C VAL A 112 -0.70 -11.65 15.86
N ALA A 113 -1.89 -11.97 16.39
CA ALA A 113 -3.13 -11.35 15.93
C ALA A 113 -3.17 -9.83 16.17
N ARG A 114 -2.65 -9.36 17.31
CA ARG A 114 -2.49 -7.93 17.63
C ARG A 114 -1.58 -7.24 16.62
N GLN A 115 -0.38 -7.78 16.41
CA GLN A 115 0.60 -7.19 15.50
C GLN A 115 0.13 -7.21 14.03
N ASN A 116 -0.64 -8.21 13.62
CA ASN A 116 -1.24 -8.25 12.28
C ASN A 116 -2.30 -7.14 12.08
N ARG A 117 -3.09 -6.81 13.11
CA ARG A 117 -4.08 -5.73 13.04
C ARG A 117 -3.43 -4.35 12.88
N GLU A 118 -2.26 -4.13 13.46
CA GLU A 118 -1.50 -2.86 13.32
C GLU A 118 -1.10 -2.59 11.85
N VAL A 119 -0.78 -3.62 11.07
CA VAL A 119 -0.50 -3.44 9.64
C VAL A 119 -1.78 -3.10 8.88
N SER A 120 -2.89 -3.77 9.20
CA SER A 120 -4.18 -3.49 8.58
C SER A 120 -4.65 -2.06 8.84
N SER A 121 -4.45 -1.50 10.05
CA SER A 121 -4.83 -0.11 10.33
C SER A 121 -4.06 0.88 9.45
N ILE A 122 -2.75 0.70 9.30
CA ILE A 122 -1.92 1.56 8.44
C ILE A 122 -2.36 1.48 6.96
N GLN A 123 -2.81 0.31 6.51
CA GLN A 123 -3.35 0.13 5.16
C GLN A 123 -4.68 0.85 4.98
N LEU A 124 -5.56 0.78 5.99
CA LEU A 124 -6.83 1.49 6.01
C LEU A 124 -6.62 3.01 6.01
N ASP A 125 -5.70 3.53 6.83
CA ASP A 125 -5.40 4.96 6.89
C ASP A 125 -4.92 5.48 5.53
N ARG A 126 -4.02 4.74 4.86
CA ARG A 126 -3.59 5.07 3.50
C ARG A 126 -4.75 5.03 2.50
N ARG A 127 -5.65 4.06 2.63
CA ARG A 127 -6.81 3.94 1.75
C ARG A 127 -7.82 5.07 1.96
N ILE A 128 -8.02 5.50 3.21
CA ILE A 128 -8.88 6.62 3.56
C ILE A 128 -8.33 7.91 2.91
N ALA A 129 -7.04 8.20 3.10
CA ALA A 129 -6.41 9.39 2.50
C ALA A 129 -6.51 9.41 0.96
N GLU A 130 -6.34 8.24 0.32
CA GLU A 130 -6.54 8.12 -1.13
C GLU A 130 -7.99 8.40 -1.55
N LEU A 131 -8.96 7.81 -0.84
CA LEU A 131 -10.38 8.02 -1.12
C LEU A 131 -10.80 9.47 -0.90
N GLU A 132 -10.26 10.14 0.12
CA GLU A 132 -10.47 11.56 0.37
C GLU A 132 -9.95 12.42 -0.78
N ASN A 133 -8.76 12.13 -1.30
CA ASN A 133 -8.21 12.81 -2.47
C ASN A 133 -9.07 12.59 -3.72
N GLN A 134 -9.47 11.33 -3.97
CA GLN A 134 -10.37 11.01 -5.08
C GLN A 134 -11.71 11.74 -4.98
N LEU A 135 -12.28 11.84 -3.78
CA LEU A 135 -13.53 12.54 -3.55
C LEU A 135 -13.38 14.04 -3.79
N ALA A 136 -12.27 14.65 -3.35
CA ALA A 136 -11.97 16.06 -3.62
C ALA A 136 -11.91 16.34 -5.13
N LEU A 137 -11.15 15.53 -5.89
CA LEU A 137 -11.04 15.68 -7.35
C LEU A 137 -12.38 15.52 -8.06
N ARG A 138 -13.20 14.54 -7.64
CA ARG A 138 -14.54 14.30 -8.20
C ARG A 138 -15.48 15.47 -7.97
N LEU A 139 -15.43 16.09 -6.77
CA LEU A 139 -16.24 17.25 -6.45
C LEU A 139 -15.84 18.46 -7.32
N ASP A 140 -14.54 18.70 -7.50
CA ASP A 140 -14.04 19.77 -8.37
C ASP A 140 -14.45 19.56 -9.83
N GLU A 141 -14.34 18.33 -10.33
CA GLU A 141 -14.79 17.98 -11.68
C GLU A 141 -16.30 18.19 -11.86
N ALA A 142 -17.11 17.75 -10.89
CA ALA A 142 -18.56 17.94 -10.93
C ALA A 142 -18.94 19.43 -10.92
N ASN A 143 -18.27 20.24 -10.09
CA ASN A 143 -18.47 21.68 -10.03
C ASN A 143 -18.12 22.36 -11.36
N ARG A 144 -17.00 21.98 -11.97
CA ARG A 144 -16.60 22.48 -13.28
C ARG A 144 -17.64 22.16 -14.35
N ILE A 145 -18.10 20.91 -14.42
CA ILE A 145 -19.13 20.49 -15.39
C ILE A 145 -20.42 21.29 -15.19
N ARG A 146 -20.80 21.53 -13.92
CA ARG A 146 -21.99 22.33 -13.59
C ARG A 146 -21.88 23.75 -14.14
N LEU A 147 -20.74 24.41 -13.91
CA LEU A 147 -20.49 25.77 -14.41
C LEU A 147 -20.43 25.81 -15.94
N GLU A 148 -19.81 24.81 -16.59
CA GLU A 148 -19.79 24.72 -18.04
C GLU A 148 -21.20 24.58 -18.62
N ARG A 149 -22.07 23.76 -18.01
CA ARG A 149 -23.47 23.64 -18.41
C ARG A 149 -24.23 24.95 -18.27
N GLU A 150 -24.13 25.62 -17.12
CA GLU A 150 -24.76 26.93 -16.90
C GLU A 150 -24.31 27.97 -17.94
N GLY A 151 -23.02 27.95 -18.29
CA GLY A 151 -22.46 28.78 -19.35
C GLY A 151 -23.01 28.44 -20.74
N MET A 152 -23.21 27.17 -21.07
CA MET A 152 -23.81 26.75 -22.33
C MET A 152 -25.30 27.11 -22.41
N ASP A 153 -26.06 26.94 -21.32
CA ASP A 153 -27.48 27.30 -21.25
C ASP A 153 -27.68 28.80 -21.51
N SER A 154 -26.80 29.63 -20.95
CA SER A 154 -26.79 31.08 -21.20
C SER A 154 -26.53 31.40 -22.68
N ARG A 155 -25.61 30.67 -23.33
CA ARG A 155 -25.35 30.84 -24.78
C ARG A 155 -26.53 30.39 -25.62
N LEU A 156 -27.19 29.29 -25.25
CA LEU A 156 -28.39 28.81 -25.94
C LEU A 156 -29.51 29.84 -25.87
N MET A 157 -29.74 30.46 -24.70
CA MET A 157 -30.74 31.52 -24.54
C MET A 157 -30.47 32.72 -25.46
N VAL A 158 -29.20 33.13 -25.57
CA VAL A 158 -28.81 34.21 -26.50
C VAL A 158 -29.07 33.80 -27.95
N LEU A 159 -28.67 32.59 -28.34
CA LEU A 159 -28.91 32.08 -29.71
C LEU A 159 -30.39 31.97 -30.05
N GLU A 160 -31.22 31.49 -29.12
CA GLU A 160 -32.67 31.44 -29.30
C GLU A 160 -33.28 32.82 -29.51
N THR A 161 -32.80 33.81 -28.75
CA THR A 161 -33.22 35.21 -28.90
C THR A 161 -32.80 35.76 -30.27
N GLU A 162 -31.57 35.47 -30.71
CA GLU A 162 -31.08 35.88 -32.04
C GLU A 162 -31.88 35.24 -33.16
N ILE A 163 -32.19 33.94 -33.06
CA ILE A 163 -33.02 33.23 -34.05
C ILE A 163 -34.41 33.86 -34.13
N GLY A 164 -35.04 34.15 -33.00
CA GLY A 164 -36.34 34.81 -32.96
C GLY A 164 -36.32 36.19 -33.62
N ALA A 165 -35.28 36.99 -33.34
CA ALA A 165 -35.11 38.29 -33.97
C ALA A 165 -34.89 38.19 -35.49
N ALA A 166 -34.06 37.23 -35.94
CA ALA A 166 -33.81 36.98 -37.35
C ALA A 166 -35.09 36.54 -38.09
N GLN A 167 -35.90 35.68 -37.46
CA GLN A 167 -37.19 35.25 -38.02
C GLN A 167 -38.17 36.42 -38.18
N GLU A 168 -38.23 37.35 -37.22
CA GLU A 168 -39.09 38.54 -37.36
C GLU A 168 -38.60 39.47 -38.48
N VAL A 169 -37.29 39.64 -38.63
CA VAL A 169 -36.72 40.39 -39.75
C VAL A 169 -37.14 39.76 -41.08
N LEU A 170 -37.05 38.43 -41.21
CA LEU A 170 -37.50 37.74 -42.42
C LEU A 170 -38.99 37.96 -42.68
N ARG A 171 -39.84 37.82 -41.65
CA ARG A 171 -41.29 38.04 -41.76
C ARG A 171 -41.63 39.45 -42.25
N LEU A 172 -40.93 40.47 -41.72
CA LEU A 172 -41.10 41.86 -42.15
C LEU A 172 -40.65 42.07 -43.60
N ARG A 173 -39.55 41.43 -44.02
CA ARG A 173 -39.08 41.48 -45.40
C ARG A 173 -40.08 40.84 -46.36
N ASP A 174 -40.67 39.71 -46.00
CA ASP A 174 -41.69 39.04 -46.81
C ASP A 174 -42.94 39.93 -46.98
N GLN A 175 -43.36 40.60 -45.91
CA GLN A 175 -44.47 41.56 -45.98
C GLN A 175 -44.15 42.76 -46.88
N GLN A 176 -42.93 43.31 -46.80
CA GLN A 176 -42.47 44.38 -47.69
C GLN A 176 -42.45 43.94 -49.16
N LEU A 177 -41.96 42.73 -49.43
CA LEU A 177 -41.95 42.18 -50.78
C LEU A 177 -43.37 42.02 -51.33
N ALA A 178 -44.30 41.51 -50.52
CA ALA A 178 -45.71 41.39 -50.91
C ALA A 178 -46.36 42.76 -51.21
N GLN A 179 -46.09 43.78 -50.39
CA GLN A 179 -46.57 45.15 -50.63
C GLN A 179 -46.02 45.73 -51.93
N LEU A 180 -44.72 45.58 -52.18
CA LEU A 180 -44.08 46.05 -53.41
C LEU A 180 -44.65 45.33 -54.63
N GLN A 181 -44.79 44.00 -54.58
CA GLN A 181 -45.42 43.23 -55.66
C GLN A 181 -46.85 43.70 -55.94
N GLY A 182 -47.63 44.00 -54.90
CA GLY A 182 -48.98 44.56 -55.04
C GLY A 182 -48.97 45.91 -55.76
N SER A 183 -48.09 46.84 -55.35
CA SER A 183 -47.97 48.16 -55.99
C SER A 183 -47.55 48.07 -57.46
N VAL A 184 -46.62 47.16 -57.79
CA VAL A 184 -46.19 46.92 -59.16
C VAL A 184 -47.34 46.35 -60.01
N ALA A 185 -48.13 45.42 -59.46
CA ALA A 185 -49.29 44.87 -60.16
C ALA A 185 -50.39 45.92 -60.39
N GLU A 186 -50.59 46.84 -59.45
CA GLU A 186 -51.54 47.95 -59.60
C GLU A 186 -51.08 48.94 -60.68
N ILE A 187 -49.81 49.33 -60.67
CA ILE A 187 -49.21 50.18 -61.71
C ILE A 187 -49.35 49.52 -63.09
N ALA A 188 -49.08 48.22 -63.19
CA ALA A 188 -49.22 47.48 -64.44
C ALA A 188 -50.67 47.51 -64.97
N ARG A 189 -51.67 47.34 -64.09
CA ARG A 189 -53.10 47.43 -64.46
C ARG A 189 -53.50 48.83 -64.92
N LEU A 190 -53.04 49.87 -64.23
CA LEU A 190 -53.34 51.26 -64.61
C LEU A 190 -52.76 51.58 -65.99
N ALA A 191 -51.51 51.18 -66.23
CA ALA A 191 -50.87 51.35 -67.54
C ALA A 191 -51.60 50.60 -68.66
N GLU A 192 -52.09 49.38 -68.38
CA GLU A 192 -52.88 48.60 -69.34
C GLU A 192 -54.24 49.25 -69.63
N GLN A 193 -54.94 49.76 -68.62
CA GLN A 193 -56.19 50.51 -68.79
C GLN A 193 -55.98 51.79 -69.61
N GLU A 194 -54.92 52.54 -69.33
CA GLU A 194 -54.57 53.75 -70.08
C GLU A 194 -54.25 53.42 -71.55
N ALA A 195 -53.51 52.34 -71.80
CA ALA A 195 -53.22 51.87 -73.15
C ALA A 195 -54.50 51.44 -73.92
N VAL A 196 -55.44 50.77 -73.25
CA VAL A 196 -56.73 50.39 -73.84
C VAL A 196 -57.58 51.62 -74.15
N LEU A 197 -57.63 52.61 -73.24
CA LEU A 197 -58.35 53.86 -73.45
C LEU A 197 -57.73 54.71 -74.58
N ALA A 198 -56.41 54.70 -74.73
CA ALA A 198 -55.73 55.40 -75.82
C ALA A 198 -55.93 54.74 -77.20
N ALA A 199 -56.33 53.47 -77.24
CA ALA A 199 -56.57 52.71 -78.46
C ALA A 199 -58.04 52.68 -78.94
N ALA A 200 -58.96 53.24 -78.15
CA ALA A 200 -60.40 53.34 -78.43
C ALA A 200 -60.79 54.71 -78.99
#